data_AF-A0A828T3R5-F1
#
_entry.id   AF-A0A828T3R5-F1
#
_cell.length_a   1.000
_cell.length_b   1.000
_cell.length_c   1.000
_cell.angle_alpha   90.00
_cell.angle_beta   90.00
_cell.angle_gamma   90.00
#
_symmetry.space_group_name_H-M   'P 1'
#
loop_
_entity.id
_entity.type
_entity.pdbx_description
1 polymer ?
#
loop_
_entity_poly.entity_id
_entity_poly.type
_entity_poly.pdbx_seq_one_letter_code
_entity_poly.pdbx_strand_id
1 'polypeptide(L)'
;MSEQNTDVKSLAHTKWNCKYHVVFAPKYRRKVFYNEKKEAIREIIRTLCQWKGVEIIEGEVCPDHIHLLLSIPPKMSVSGFMGYLKGKSSLMIFQRFGNMKFAYRNREFWCKGY
;
A
#
# COMPACT_ATOMS: atom_id res chain seq x y z
N MET A 1 -20.15 -0.36 21.25
CA MET A 1 -18.97 0.51 21.43
C MET A 1 -17.75 -0.35 21.18
N SER A 2 -17.08 -0.19 20.03
CA SER A 2 -15.83 -0.91 19.74
C SER A 2 -14.72 -0.36 20.64
N GLU A 3 -14.04 -1.24 21.37
CA GLU A 3 -12.87 -0.89 22.16
C GLU A 3 -11.84 -0.17 21.28
N GLN A 4 -11.53 1.09 21.60
CA GLN A 4 -10.44 1.78 20.95
C GLN A 4 -9.15 1.15 21.44
N ASN A 5 -8.51 0.33 20.59
CA ASN A 5 -7.19 -0.22 20.90
C ASN A 5 -6.18 0.93 21.08
N THR A 6 -5.84 1.19 22.35
CA THR A 6 -4.86 2.15 22.87
C THR A 6 -3.44 1.58 22.92
N ASP A 7 -3.03 0.76 21.95
CA ASP A 7 -1.63 0.35 21.79
C ASP A 7 -0.75 1.57 21.46
N VAL A 8 -0.07 2.10 22.47
CA VAL A 8 0.84 3.24 22.36
C VAL A 8 2.27 2.73 22.15
N LYS A 9 2.86 3.07 21.00
CA LYS A 9 4.25 2.75 20.66
C LYS A 9 5.19 3.84 21.12
N SER A 10 6.46 3.50 21.34
CA SER A 10 7.49 4.45 21.78
C SER A 10 8.67 4.50 20.82
N LEU A 11 9.16 5.71 20.58
CA LEU A 11 10.48 6.04 20.00
C LEU A 11 11.34 6.67 21.11
N ALA A 12 12.60 7.00 20.79
CA ALA A 12 13.56 7.58 21.77
C ALA A 12 13.01 8.76 22.58
N HIS A 13 12.22 9.65 21.95
CA HIS A 13 11.69 10.86 22.58
C HIS A 13 10.20 11.08 22.33
N THR A 14 9.46 10.06 21.88
CA THR A 14 8.07 10.23 21.44
C THR A 14 7.25 8.98 21.67
N LYS A 15 6.11 9.12 22.35
CA LYS A 15 5.04 8.12 22.37
C LYS A 15 4.04 8.44 21.27
N TRP A 16 3.57 7.44 20.55
CA TRP A 16 2.73 7.64 19.37
C TRP A 16 1.75 6.49 19.15
N ASN A 17 0.60 6.82 18.58
CA ASN A 17 -0.41 5.89 18.08
C ASN A 17 -1.00 6.50 16.80
N CYS A 18 -0.27 6.36 15.69
CA CYS A 18 -0.61 7.00 14.42
C CYS A 18 -1.11 5.93 13.45
N LYS A 19 -2.44 5.84 13.33
CA LYS A 19 -3.14 4.92 12.43
C LYS A 19 -3.73 5.71 11.27
N TYR A 20 -3.51 5.25 10.05
CA TYR A 20 -3.97 5.90 8.83
C TYR A 20 -4.76 4.91 7.99
N HIS A 21 -5.99 5.29 7.62
CA HIS A 21 -6.74 4.60 6.58
C HIS A 21 -6.38 5.20 5.24
N VAL A 22 -5.84 4.39 4.34
CA VAL A 22 -5.38 4.82 3.02
C VAL A 22 -6.05 3.98 1.94
N VAL A 23 -6.47 4.64 0.86
CA VAL A 23 -7.19 4.00 -0.24
C VAL A 23 -6.59 4.38 -1.58
N PHE A 24 -6.20 3.39 -2.38
CA PHE A 24 -5.69 3.67 -3.71
C PHE A 24 -6.10 2.60 -4.72
N ALA A 25 -6.21 3.01 -5.98
CA ALA A 25 -6.76 2.19 -7.05
C ALA A 25 -5.76 2.00 -8.20
N PRO A 26 -5.81 0.85 -8.92
CA PRO A 26 -5.11 0.69 -10.18
C PRO A 26 -5.60 1.71 -11.21
N LYS A 27 -4.69 2.15 -12.08
CA LYS A 27 -4.96 3.15 -13.10
C LYS A 27 -6.09 2.69 -14.02
N TYR A 28 -7.06 3.56 -14.26
CA TYR A 28 -8.28 3.27 -15.03
C TYR A 28 -9.17 2.16 -14.45
N ARG A 29 -9.01 1.80 -13.16
CA ARG A 29 -9.83 0.77 -12.48
C ARG A 29 -9.97 -0.53 -13.29
N ARG A 30 -8.89 -1.00 -13.91
CA ARG A 30 -8.89 -2.21 -14.76
C ARG A 30 -9.05 -3.47 -13.90
N LYS A 31 -10.31 -3.84 -13.61
CA LYS A 31 -10.72 -4.92 -12.69
C LYS A 31 -10.20 -6.31 -13.09
N VAL A 32 -10.24 -6.65 -14.38
CA VAL A 32 -9.94 -8.00 -14.89
C VAL A 32 -8.52 -8.43 -14.51
N PHE A 33 -7.53 -7.63 -14.87
CA PHE A 33 -6.11 -7.91 -14.60
C PHE A 33 -5.75 -7.77 -13.12
N TYR A 34 -6.40 -6.85 -12.43
CA TYR A 34 -6.19 -6.66 -11.01
C TYR A 34 -6.66 -7.88 -10.21
N ASN A 35 -7.81 -8.46 -10.59
CA ASN A 35 -8.39 -9.63 -9.93
C ASN A 35 -7.49 -10.87 -10.03
N GLU A 36 -6.89 -11.14 -11.19
CA GLU A 36 -6.00 -12.29 -11.38
C GLU A 36 -4.70 -12.20 -10.57
N LYS A 37 -4.26 -10.98 -10.24
CA LYS A 37 -2.95 -10.73 -9.62
C LYS A 37 -3.05 -10.26 -8.17
N LYS A 38 -4.24 -10.34 -7.55
CA LYS A 38 -4.50 -9.86 -6.18
C LYS A 38 -3.52 -10.44 -5.16
N GLU A 39 -3.27 -11.74 -5.21
CA GLU A 39 -2.41 -12.43 -4.26
C GLU A 39 -0.97 -11.92 -4.34
N ALA A 40 -0.42 -11.84 -5.56
CA ALA A 40 0.93 -11.31 -5.77
C ALA A 40 1.05 -9.84 -5.37
N ILE A 41 0.03 -9.01 -5.64
CA ILE A 41 0.01 -7.60 -5.21
C ILE A 41 0.00 -7.51 -3.68
N ARG A 42 -0.78 -8.36 -3.01
CA ARG A 42 -0.85 -8.44 -1.55
C ARG A 42 0.48 -8.81 -0.93
N GLU A 43 1.17 -9.80 -1.49
CA GLU A 43 2.54 -10.18 -1.08
C GLU A 43 3.50 -9.00 -1.21
N ILE A 44 3.53 -8.35 -2.37
CA ILE A 44 4.42 -7.22 -2.65
C ILE A 44 4.18 -6.08 -1.65
N ILE A 45 2.92 -5.71 -1.39
CA ILE A 45 2.57 -4.66 -0.43
C ILE A 45 3.03 -5.02 0.98
N ARG A 46 2.79 -6.26 1.42
CA ARG A 46 3.24 -6.73 2.75
C ARG A 46 4.75 -6.64 2.90
N THR A 47 5.49 -7.12 1.91
CA THR A 47 6.96 -7.06 1.90
C THR A 47 7.47 -5.62 1.94
N LEU A 48 6.88 -4.70 1.17
CA LEU A 48 7.27 -3.29 1.15
C LEU A 48 6.97 -2.58 2.48
N CYS A 49 5.84 -2.89 3.12
CA CYS A 49 5.51 -2.37 4.45
C CYS A 49 6.51 -2.87 5.49
N GLN A 50 6.85 -4.16 5.47
CA GLN A 50 7.86 -4.74 6.36
C GLN A 50 9.23 -4.08 6.19
N TRP A 51 9.70 -3.86 4.96
CA TRP A 51 10.97 -3.20 4.69
C TRP A 51 11.05 -1.77 5.21
N LYS A 52 9.90 -1.07 5.29
CA LYS A 52 9.82 0.28 5.85
C LYS A 52 9.48 0.32 7.34
N GLY A 53 9.29 -0.84 7.98
CA GLY A 53 8.87 -0.92 9.38
C GLY A 53 7.48 -0.30 9.61
N VAL A 54 6.61 -0.35 8.61
CA VAL A 54 5.21 0.07 8.71
C VAL A 54 4.36 -1.17 8.94
N GLU A 55 3.56 -1.15 9.99
CA GLU A 55 2.66 -2.25 10.32
C GLU A 55 1.33 -2.07 9.59
N ILE A 56 0.84 -3.17 9.00
CA ILE A 56 -0.50 -3.26 8.42
C ILE A 56 -1.41 -3.84 9.50
N ILE A 57 -2.33 -3.03 10.02
CA ILE A 57 -3.32 -3.45 11.02
C ILE A 57 -4.43 -4.23 10.32
N GLU A 58 -4.98 -3.64 9.26
CA GLU A 58 -5.99 -4.26 8.41
C GLU A 58 -5.70 -3.96 6.94
N GLY A 59 -6.09 -4.86 6.05
CA GLY A 59 -5.85 -4.70 4.63
C GLY A 59 -6.77 -5.53 3.76
N GLU A 60 -7.55 -4.85 2.93
CA GLU A 60 -8.51 -5.44 2.01
C GLU A 60 -8.21 -5.06 0.56
N VAL A 61 -8.29 -6.07 -0.32
CA VAL A 61 -7.96 -5.99 -1.74
C VAL A 61 -9.26 -6.09 -2.55
N CYS A 62 -9.98 -4.98 -2.64
CA CYS A 62 -11.25 -4.87 -3.36
C CYS A 62 -11.03 -4.97 -4.88
N PRO A 63 -12.05 -5.35 -5.70
CA PRO A 63 -11.86 -5.56 -7.14
C PRO A 63 -11.30 -4.38 -7.94
N ASP A 64 -11.47 -3.14 -7.48
CA ASP A 64 -11.02 -1.92 -8.16
C ASP A 64 -10.20 -0.95 -7.29
N HIS A 65 -9.91 -1.29 -6.04
CA HIS A 65 -9.10 -0.48 -5.12
C HIS A 65 -8.61 -1.30 -3.91
N ILE A 66 -7.68 -0.74 -3.15
CA ILE A 66 -7.13 -1.35 -1.93
C ILE A 66 -7.44 -0.44 -0.75
N HIS A 67 -7.95 -1.02 0.34
CA HIS A 67 -8.00 -0.38 1.65
C HIS A 67 -6.87 -0.91 2.52
N LEU A 68 -6.12 0.00 3.14
CA LEU A 68 -5.12 -0.35 4.15
C LEU A 68 -5.34 0.52 5.39
N LEU A 69 -5.34 -0.11 6.56
CA LEU A 69 -5.18 0.55 7.84
C LEU A 69 -3.74 0.33 8.31
N LEU A 70 -2.95 1.40 8.33
CA LEU A 70 -1.51 1.36 8.56
C LEU A 70 -1.13 2.08 9.84
N SER A 71 -0.23 1.49 10.62
CA SER A 71 0.47 2.16 11.73
C SER A 71 1.79 2.73 11.22
N ILE A 72 1.82 4.03 10.89
CA ILE A 72 3.01 4.69 10.33
C ILE A 72 3.72 5.50 11.44
N PRO A 73 5.02 5.26 11.70
CA PRO A 73 5.77 6.05 12.68
C PRO A 73 5.80 7.55 12.32
N PRO A 74 5.69 8.47 13.29
CA PRO A 74 5.61 9.92 13.03
C PRO A 74 6.88 10.51 12.39
N LYS A 75 8.01 9.80 12.45
CA LYS A 75 9.25 10.16 11.74
C LYS A 75 9.15 10.04 10.22
N MET A 76 8.12 9.36 9.71
CA MET A 76 7.89 9.13 8.29
C MET A 76 6.61 9.84 7.86
N SER A 77 6.69 10.69 6.83
CA SER A 77 5.48 11.31 6.28
C SER A 77 4.63 10.28 5.55
N VAL A 78 3.30 10.39 5.71
CA VAL A 78 2.33 9.53 5.02
C VAL A 78 2.51 9.64 3.50
N SER A 79 2.72 10.86 2.99
CA SER A 79 2.95 11.11 1.57
C SER A 79 4.22 10.48 1.04
N GLY A 80 5.32 10.55 1.80
CA GLY A 80 6.59 9.91 1.45
C GLY A 80 6.45 8.38 1.43
N PHE A 81 5.77 7.82 2.43
CA PHE A 81 5.49 6.38 2.48
C PHE A 81 4.63 5.94 1.29
N MET A 82 3.56 6.66 0.96
CA MET A 82 2.67 6.32 -0.15
C MET A 82 3.35 6.46 -1.52
N GLY A 83 4.23 7.45 -1.69
CA GLY A 83 5.08 7.57 -2.86
C GLY A 83 5.99 6.35 -3.04
N TYR A 84 6.65 5.93 -1.96
CA TYR A 84 7.47 4.71 -1.95
C TYR A 84 6.64 3.45 -2.24
N LEU A 85 5.53 3.25 -1.52
CA LEU A 85 4.72 2.04 -1.61
C LEU A 85 4.18 1.86 -3.02
N LYS A 86 3.55 2.89 -3.59
CA LYS A 86 2.97 2.83 -4.95
C LYS A 86 4.06 2.75 -6.03
N GLY A 87 5.17 3.47 -5.87
CA GLY A 87 6.28 3.46 -6.82
C GLY A 87 6.97 2.10 -6.89
N LYS A 88 7.42 1.58 -5.74
CA LYS A 88 8.11 0.29 -5.68
C LYS A 88 7.20 -0.89 -6.00
N SER A 89 5.94 -0.88 -5.56
CA SER A 89 5.00 -1.93 -5.91
C SER A 89 4.76 -1.97 -7.43
N SER A 90 4.56 -0.82 -8.07
CA SER A 90 4.43 -0.77 -9.54
C SER A 90 5.64 -1.41 -10.22
N LEU A 91 6.85 -1.05 -9.80
CA LEU A 91 8.08 -1.61 -10.36
C LEU A 91 8.15 -3.14 -10.20
N MET A 92 7.91 -3.66 -9.00
CA MET A 92 7.94 -5.10 -8.73
C MET A 92 6.85 -5.87 -9.49
N ILE A 93 5.66 -5.28 -9.60
CA ILE A 93 4.56 -5.81 -10.39
C ILE A 93 5.01 -5.93 -11.86
N PHE A 94 5.54 -4.85 -12.46
CA PHE A 94 6.04 -4.88 -13.85
C PHE A 94 7.21 -5.85 -14.08
N GLN A 95 8.07 -6.05 -13.09
CA GLN A 95 9.15 -7.04 -13.17
C GLN A 95 8.61 -8.48 -13.12
N ARG A 96 7.64 -8.75 -12.24
CA ARG A 96 7.06 -10.10 -12.06
C ARG A 96 6.15 -10.50 -13.22
N PHE A 97 5.46 -9.55 -13.86
CA PHE A 97 4.56 -9.83 -14.99
C PHE A 97 4.97 -9.05 -16.25
N GLY A 98 6.10 -9.42 -16.85
CA GLY A 98 6.77 -8.72 -17.96
C GLY A 98 5.86 -8.32 -19.15
N ASN A 99 4.76 -9.05 -19.40
CA ASN A 99 3.78 -8.74 -20.45
C ASN A 99 3.02 -7.42 -20.22
N MET A 100 3.07 -6.84 -19.02
CA MET A 100 2.36 -5.61 -18.69
C MET A 100 2.98 -4.33 -19.26
N LYS A 101 4.24 -4.38 -19.75
CA LYS A 101 4.89 -3.22 -20.37
C LYS A 101 4.09 -2.66 -21.56
N PHE A 102 3.36 -3.51 -22.28
CA PHE A 102 2.58 -3.10 -23.45
C PHE A 102 1.19 -2.57 -23.09
N ALA A 103 0.55 -3.10 -22.04
CA ALA A 103 -0.78 -2.65 -21.58
C ALA A 103 -0.73 -1.29 -20.86
N TYR A 104 0.43 -0.93 -20.29
CA TYR A 104 0.68 0.34 -19.60
C TYR A 104 1.79 1.10 -20.32
N ARG A 105 1.45 1.83 -21.40
CA ARG A 105 2.37 2.64 -22.22
C ARG A 105 3.36 3.50 -21.41
N ASN A 106 2.96 3.99 -20.24
CA ASN A 106 3.79 4.81 -19.34
C ASN A 106 4.32 4.07 -18.10
N ARG A 107 4.18 2.75 -18.00
CA ARG A 107 4.53 1.95 -16.79
C ARG A 107 3.91 2.50 -15.50
N GLU A 108 2.69 3.02 -15.58
CA GLU A 108 1.94 3.51 -14.42
C GLU A 108 0.88 2.48 -14.03
N PHE A 109 1.06 1.79 -12.89
CA PHE A 109 0.10 0.80 -12.43
C PHE A 109 -1.02 1.39 -11.57
N TRP A 110 -0.71 2.38 -10.73
CA TRP A 110 -1.69 3.03 -9.82
C TRP A 110 -2.18 4.38 -10.36
N CYS A 111 -3.36 4.82 -9.91
CA CYS A 111 -3.84 6.18 -10.11
C CYS A 111 -2.94 7.21 -9.41
N LYS A 112 -3.00 8.48 -9.83
CA LYS A 112 -2.48 9.61 -9.05
C LYS A 112 -3.37 9.82 -7.81
N GLY A 113 -2.78 10.23 -6.69
CA GLY A 113 -3.50 10.38 -5.40
C GLY A 113 -3.66 9.07 -4.62
N TYR A 114 -4.04 9.18 -3.35
CA TYR A 114 -4.32 8.11 -2.39
C TYR A 114 -5.12 8.67 -1.22
#